data_AF-A0A961PSB3-F1
#
_entry.id   AF-A0A961PSB3-F1
#
_cell.length_a   1.000
_cell.length_b   1.000
_cell.length_c   1.000
_cell.angle_alpha   90.00
_cell.angle_beta   90.00
_cell.angle_gamma   90.00
#
_symmetry.space_group_name_H-M   'P 1'
#
loop_
_entity.id
_entity.type
_entity.pdbx_description
1 polymer ?
#
loop_
_entity_poly.entity_id
_entity_poly.type
_entity_poly.pdbx_seq_one_letter_code
_entity_poly.pdbx_strand_id
1 'polypeptide(L)'
;MAQIKPRVKAPKSVAAGEVFTVKTLINHTMETGQRKDKAGEKIPRQIINMFEVTFNGKTVMSAKLEPSISANPYIEFEMSIQEAGDLAMKWHDDDGSVYEASNAIAIG
;
A
#
# COMPACT_ATOMS: atom_id res chain seq x y z
N MET A 1 -4.53 20.20 -2.02
CA MET A 1 -3.80 18.93 -2.22
C MET A 1 -4.85 17.86 -2.50
N ALA A 2 -4.67 17.03 -3.53
CA ALA A 2 -5.60 15.93 -3.78
C ALA A 2 -5.63 15.01 -2.56
N GLN A 3 -6.81 14.56 -2.15
CA GLN A 3 -6.95 13.65 -1.02
C GLN A 3 -6.22 12.34 -1.35
N ILE A 4 -5.13 12.05 -0.63
CA ILE A 4 -4.38 10.80 -0.77
C ILE A 4 -5.30 9.68 -0.27
N LYS A 5 -5.89 8.93 -1.21
CA LYS A 5 -6.86 7.87 -0.93
C LYS A 5 -6.35 6.55 -1.52
N PRO A 6 -6.04 5.55 -0.66
CA PRO A 6 -5.72 4.21 -1.13
C PRO A 6 -6.93 3.57 -1.81
N ARG A 7 -6.65 2.76 -2.84
CA ARG A 7 -7.61 1.90 -3.52
C ARG A 7 -7.15 0.47 -3.32
N VAL A 8 -8.06 -0.38 -2.84
CA VAL A 8 -7.80 -1.80 -2.63
C VAL A 8 -8.81 -2.61 -3.41
N LYS A 9 -8.32 -3.60 -4.15
CA LYS A 9 -9.12 -4.63 -4.80
C LYS A 9 -8.70 -5.97 -4.23
N ALA A 10 -9.60 -6.55 -3.45
CA ALA A 10 -9.52 -7.89 -2.89
C ALA A 10 -10.89 -8.57 -3.09
N PRO A 11 -10.96 -9.91 -3.21
CA PRO A 11 -12.22 -10.63 -3.24
C PRO A 11 -13.00 -10.42 -1.93
N LYS A 12 -14.33 -10.48 -2.01
CA LYS A 12 -15.21 -10.42 -0.83
C LYS A 12 -15.35 -11.78 -0.12
N SER A 13 -15.15 -12.87 -0.87
CA SER A 13 -15.21 -14.24 -0.39
C SER A 13 -14.23 -15.10 -1.17
N VAL A 14 -13.60 -16.07 -0.51
CA VAL A 14 -12.70 -17.07 -1.11
C VAL A 14 -12.89 -18.42 -0.41
N ALA A 15 -12.53 -19.53 -1.06
CA ALA A 15 -12.52 -20.82 -0.39
C ALA A 15 -11.35 -20.89 0.60
N ALA A 16 -11.51 -21.68 1.67
CA ALA A 16 -10.43 -21.89 2.65
C ALA A 16 -9.20 -22.50 1.98
N GLY A 17 -8.05 -21.84 2.12
CA GLY A 17 -6.79 -22.24 1.50
C GLY A 17 -6.65 -21.85 0.02
N GLU A 18 -7.65 -21.23 -0.60
CA GLU A 18 -7.55 -20.70 -1.96
C GLU A 18 -6.56 -19.53 -2.01
N VAL A 19 -5.68 -19.54 -3.01
CA VAL A 19 -4.77 -18.42 -3.28
C VAL A 19 -5.52 -17.37 -4.09
N PHE A 20 -5.52 -16.13 -3.59
CA PHE A 20 -6.14 -15.01 -4.27
C PHE A 20 -5.19 -13.82 -4.34
N THR A 21 -5.41 -13.01 -5.37
CA THR A 21 -4.61 -11.81 -5.62
C THR A 21 -5.24 -10.59 -4.94
N VAL A 22 -4.38 -9.84 -4.25
CA VAL A 22 -4.71 -8.53 -3.70
C VAL A 22 -3.97 -7.48 -4.51
N LYS A 23 -4.68 -6.43 -4.93
CA LYS A 23 -4.13 -5.31 -5.70
C LYS A 23 -4.40 -4.02 -4.97
N THR A 24 -3.39 -3.18 -4.82
CA THR A 24 -3.55 -1.87 -4.23
C THR A 24 -2.83 -0.78 -5.01
N LEU A 25 -3.41 0.42 -4.98
CA LEU A 25 -2.85 1.63 -5.56
C LEU A 25 -3.13 2.81 -4.63
N ILE A 26 -2.11 3.60 -4.30
CA ILE A 26 -2.25 4.85 -3.56
C ILE A 26 -1.86 6.03 -4.45
N ASN A 27 -2.66 7.10 -4.45
CA ASN A 27 -2.36 8.31 -5.22
C ASN A 27 -1.29 9.13 -4.49
N HIS A 28 -0.04 9.04 -4.93
CA HIS A 28 1.11 9.69 -4.29
C HIS A 28 2.17 10.08 -5.33
N THR A 29 2.81 11.24 -5.19
CA THR A 29 3.76 11.75 -6.19
C THR A 29 5.09 11.01 -6.22
N MET A 30 5.50 10.43 -5.09
CA MET A 30 6.79 9.75 -4.93
C MET A 30 7.96 10.63 -5.39
N GLU A 31 8.09 11.82 -4.80
CA GLU A 31 9.18 12.74 -5.14
C GLU A 31 10.52 12.13 -4.70
N THR A 32 11.40 11.88 -5.67
CA THR A 32 12.55 11.01 -5.48
C THR A 32 13.74 11.68 -4.80
N GLY A 33 13.72 13.01 -4.69
CA GLY A 33 14.88 13.80 -4.27
C GLY A 33 15.84 14.16 -5.40
N GLN A 34 15.62 13.66 -6.63
CA GLN A 34 16.53 13.87 -7.76
C GLN A 34 16.06 14.98 -8.72
N ARG A 35 14.77 15.32 -8.71
CA ARG A 35 14.22 16.39 -9.55
C ARG A 35 14.73 17.75 -9.08
N LYS A 36 14.99 18.64 -10.03
CA LYS A 36 15.34 20.04 -9.77
C LYS A 36 14.15 20.95 -10.02
N ASP A 37 14.06 22.03 -9.26
CA ASP A 37 13.09 23.09 -9.48
C ASP A 37 13.57 24.07 -10.58
N LYS A 38 12.83 25.17 -10.77
CA LYS A 38 13.16 26.21 -11.76
C LYS A 38 14.43 26.99 -11.41
N ALA A 39 14.82 27.04 -10.14
CA ALA A 39 16.06 27.68 -9.68
C ALA A 39 17.27 26.73 -9.83
N GLY A 40 17.05 25.45 -10.12
CA GLY A 40 18.09 24.43 -10.24
C GLY A 40 18.38 23.68 -8.93
N GLU A 41 17.61 23.97 -7.88
CA GLU A 41 17.75 23.35 -6.56
C GLU A 41 17.06 21.99 -6.53
N LYS A 42 17.64 21.05 -5.77
CA LYS A 42 17.03 19.72 -5.60
C LYS A 42 15.77 19.82 -4.76
N ILE A 43 14.71 19.18 -5.24
CA ILE A 43 13.46 19.07 -4.51
C ILE A 43 13.62 17.97 -3.47
N PRO A 44 13.28 18.19 -2.18
CA PRO A 44 13.40 17.17 -1.15
C PRO A 44 12.62 15.90 -1.50
N ARG A 45 13.17 14.76 -1.05
CA ARG A 45 12.48 13.47 -1.15
C ARG A 45 11.17 13.51 -0.34
N GLN A 46 10.11 12.97 -0.94
CA GLN A 46 8.82 12.75 -0.32
C GLN A 46 8.21 11.49 -0.93
N ILE A 47 8.35 10.35 -0.26
CA ILE A 47 7.82 9.07 -0.73
C ILE A 47 7.02 8.36 0.36
N ILE A 48 6.15 7.45 -0.07
CA ILE A 48 5.73 6.34 0.81
C ILE A 48 6.96 5.46 1.02
N ASN A 49 7.38 5.29 2.27
CA ASN A 49 8.63 4.60 2.64
C ASN A 49 8.41 3.20 3.22
N MET A 50 7.19 2.90 3.69
CA MET A 50 6.82 1.61 4.26
C MET A 50 5.39 1.24 3.90
N PHE A 51 5.20 -0.02 3.54
CA PHE A 51 3.90 -0.63 3.29
C PHE A 51 3.75 -1.85 4.19
N GLU A 52 2.64 -1.93 4.92
CA GLU A 52 2.34 -3.02 5.86
C GLU A 52 0.98 -3.63 5.55
N VAL A 53 0.91 -4.95 5.61
CA VAL A 53 -0.32 -5.72 5.43
C VAL A 53 -0.49 -6.64 6.63
N THR A 54 -1.65 -6.53 7.27
CA THR A 54 -2.05 -7.40 8.39
C THR A 54 -3.37 -8.08 8.08
N PHE A 55 -3.53 -9.31 8.53
CA PHE A 55 -4.78 -10.06 8.48
C PHE A 55 -5.13 -10.53 9.90
N ASN A 56 -6.33 -10.18 10.39
CA ASN A 56 -6.75 -10.44 11.78
C ASN A 56 -5.70 -9.98 12.82
N GLY A 57 -5.09 -8.81 12.58
CA GLY A 57 -4.06 -8.22 13.43
C GLY A 57 -2.68 -8.85 13.35
N LYS A 58 -2.48 -9.91 12.55
CA LYS A 58 -1.16 -10.53 12.31
C LYS A 58 -0.54 -10.00 11.04
N THR A 59 0.73 -9.60 11.09
CA THR A 59 1.48 -9.17 9.90
C THR A 59 1.63 -10.32 8.91
N VAL A 60 1.15 -10.09 7.68
CA VAL A 60 1.26 -11.02 6.55
C VAL A 60 2.40 -10.61 5.63
N MET A 61 2.55 -9.30 5.40
CA MET A 61 3.60 -8.76 4.54
C MET A 61 4.02 -7.38 5.02
N SER A 62 5.28 -7.06 4.82
CA SER A 62 5.80 -5.70 4.96
C SER A 62 6.82 -5.42 3.86
N ALA A 63 6.81 -4.22 3.30
CA ALA A 63 7.76 -3.80 2.27
C ALA A 63 8.30 -2.41 2.59
N LYS A 64 9.62 -2.28 2.59
CA LYS A 64 10.28 -0.96 2.55
C LYS A 64 10.29 -0.49 1.11
N LEU A 65 9.77 0.71 0.89
CA LEU A 65 9.71 1.35 -0.42
C LEU A 65 10.81 2.41 -0.52
N GLU A 66 11.46 2.46 -1.67
CA GLU A 66 12.57 3.37 -1.93
C GLU A 66 12.25 4.29 -3.12
N PRO A 67 13.00 5.39 -3.34
CA PRO A 67 12.69 6.42 -4.34
C PRO A 67 12.58 5.94 -5.79
N SER A 68 12.98 4.71 -6.11
CA SER A 68 12.83 4.14 -7.44
C SER A 68 11.44 3.55 -7.70
N ILE A 69 10.55 3.52 -6.71
CA ILE A 69 9.14 3.18 -6.90
C ILE A 69 8.43 4.33 -7.61
N SER A 70 7.72 4.01 -8.69
CA SER A 70 6.97 4.97 -9.50
C SER A 70 5.92 5.75 -8.70
N ALA A 71 5.61 6.96 -9.17
CA ALA A 71 4.43 7.70 -8.74
C ALA A 71 3.16 6.83 -8.84
N ASN A 72 2.22 7.07 -7.93
CA ASN A 72 1.05 6.23 -7.67
C ASN A 72 1.42 4.76 -7.39
N PRO A 73 2.11 4.47 -6.28
CA PRO A 73 2.60 3.13 -5.99
C PRO A 73 1.50 2.07 -6.14
N TYR A 74 1.76 1.12 -7.03
CA TYR A 74 0.93 -0.06 -7.25
C TYR A 74 1.65 -1.28 -6.68
N ILE A 75 0.96 -2.03 -5.82
CA ILE A 75 1.48 -3.25 -5.22
C ILE A 75 0.47 -4.36 -5.45
N GLU A 76 0.95 -5.50 -5.94
CA GLU A 76 0.18 -6.71 -6.16
C GLU A 76 0.89 -7.86 -5.45
N PHE A 77 0.14 -8.63 -4.69
CA PHE A 77 0.64 -9.80 -3.99
C PHE A 77 -0.46 -10.85 -3.89
N GLU A 78 -0.04 -12.09 -3.68
CA GLU A 78 -0.93 -13.23 -3.47
C GLU A 78 -0.91 -13.63 -2.00
N MET A 79 -2.05 -14.10 -1.50
CA MET A 79 -2.16 -14.69 -0.18
C MET A 79 -3.26 -15.75 -0.17
N SER A 80 -3.27 -16.59 0.85
CA SER A 80 -4.37 -17.50 1.15
C SER A 80 -4.78 -17.35 2.61
N ILE A 81 -6.06 -17.59 2.89
CA ILE A 81 -6.63 -17.51 4.23
C ILE A 81 -7.37 -18.80 4.56
N GLN A 82 -7.33 -19.19 5.83
CA GLN A 82 -8.05 -20.38 6.33
C GLN A 82 -9.40 -20.01 6.96
N GLU A 83 -9.54 -18.76 7.39
CA GLU A 83 -10.68 -18.26 8.15
C GLU A 83 -11.07 -16.87 7.65
N ALA A 84 -12.33 -16.49 7.83
CA ALA A 84 -12.81 -15.16 7.52
C ALA A 84 -12.13 -14.12 8.40
N GLY A 85 -11.97 -12.90 7.91
CA GLY A 85 -11.24 -11.89 8.65
C GLY A 85 -11.09 -10.56 7.94
N ASP A 86 -10.39 -9.65 8.62
CA ASP A 86 -10.13 -8.30 8.14
C ASP A 86 -8.70 -8.20 7.61
N LEU A 87 -8.59 -7.86 6.33
CA LEU A 87 -7.36 -7.44 5.68
C LEU A 87 -7.18 -5.94 5.87
N ALA A 88 -6.16 -5.54 6.62
CA ALA A 88 -5.79 -4.15 6.84
C ALA A 88 -4.43 -3.84 6.22
N MET A 89 -4.32 -2.64 5.64
CA MET A 89 -3.15 -2.16 4.94
C MET A 89 -2.78 -0.77 5.43
N LYS A 90 -1.48 -0.50 5.59
CA LYS A 90 -0.95 0.80 5.99
C LYS A 90 0.16 1.25 5.06
N TRP A 91 0.14 2.52 4.68
CA TRP A 91 1.20 3.20 3.94
C TRP A 91 1.75 4.32 4.82
N HIS A 92 3.05 4.31 5.08
CA HIS A 92 3.74 5.34 5.84
C HIS A 92 4.48 6.28 4.90
N ASP A 93 4.27 7.58 5.07
CA ASP A 93 4.91 8.64 4.28
C ASP A 93 6.14 9.21 5.01
N ASP A 94 7.04 9.83 4.25
CA ASP A 94 8.22 10.53 4.78
C ASP A 94 7.83 11.74 5.66
N ASP A 95 6.64 12.33 5.45
CA ASP A 95 6.12 13.41 6.30
C ASP A 95 5.49 12.93 7.63
N GLY A 96 5.48 11.61 7.87
CA GLY A 96 4.92 10.99 9.07
C GLY A 96 3.41 10.69 8.96
N SER A 97 2.76 11.03 7.85
CA SER A 97 1.38 10.62 7.57
C SER A 97 1.28 9.10 7.45
N VAL A 98 0.15 8.56 7.93
CA VAL A 98 -0.20 7.15 7.75
C VAL A 98 -1.55 7.09 7.03
N TYR A 99 -1.58 6.36 5.92
CA TYR A 99 -2.79 6.07 5.18
C TYR A 99 -3.20 4.63 5.44
N GLU A 100 -4.49 4.39 5.62
CA GLU A 100 -5.01 3.06 5.96
C GLU A 100 -6.14 2.66 5.03
N ALA A 101 -6.26 1.35 4.80
CA ALA A 101 -7.40 0.75 4.12
C ALA A 101 -7.69 -0.64 4.72
N SER A 102 -8.97 -0.98 4.84
CA SER A 102 -9.43 -2.25 5.39
C SER A 102 -10.51 -2.87 4.52
N ASN A 103 -10.40 -4.18 4.29
CA ASN A 103 -11.40 -4.98 3.58
C ASN A 103 -11.69 -6.27 4.38
N ALA A 104 -12.96 -6.52 4.66
CA ALA A 104 -13.39 -7.83 5.18
C ALA A 104 -13.39 -8.87 4.06
N ILE A 105 -12.87 -10.06 4.35
CA ILE A 105 -12.85 -11.22 3.44
C ILE A 105 -13.57 -12.38 4.15
N ALA A 106 -14.63 -12.88 3.53
CA ALA A 106 -15.36 -14.06 3.99
C ALA A 106 -14.73 -15.36 3.47
N ILE A 107 -15.06 -16.46 4.14
CA ILE A 107 -14.85 -17.81 3.60
C ILE A 107 -16.20 -18.33 3.12
N GLY A 108 -16.24 -18.84 1.89
CA GLY A 108 -17.45 -19.38 1.26
C GLY A 108 -17.18 -20.06 -0.07
#